data_AF-A0AAX6ECF9-F1
#
_entry.id   AF-A0AAX6ECF9-F1
#
_cell.length_a   1.000
_cell.length_b   1.000
_cell.length_c   1.000
_cell.angle_alpha   90.00
_cell.angle_beta   90.00
_cell.angle_gamma   90.00
#
_symmetry.space_group_name_H-M   'P 1'
#
loop_
_entity.id
_entity.type
_entity.pdbx_description
1 polymer ?
#
loop_
_entity_poly.entity_id
_entity_poly.type
_entity_poly.pdbx_seq_one_letter_code
_entity_poly.pdbx_strand_id
1 'polypeptide(L)'
;MGICDAVAVAKILNATLVIPHLEVNPVWQDTSSFDEVFDVEHFIQILKDDISVVRDLPSEYSWSTREYYATAIRATRIKTAPVHASANWYLENVVPVLQSYGIAAIAPFSHRLAFDNMTEDIQRLRCKVNFQALKFVPHIIELGEALVKRLRNPVLANTEEYLREVVDEHVKDGSGKYGLIRIWRHIQPAILVVAKLNDWHWQNTGKCYGKGGS
;
A
#
# COMPACT_ATOMS: atom_id res chain seq x y z
N MET A 1 6.69 -4.82 -2.56
CA MET A 1 7.06 -4.28 -1.23
C MET A 1 6.87 -2.78 -1.11
N GLY A 2 6.28 -2.11 -2.11
CA GLY A 2 6.29 -0.67 -2.17
C GLY A 2 5.62 0.06 -1.00
N ILE A 3 4.32 -0.18 -0.81
CA ILE A 3 3.53 0.49 0.24
C ILE A 3 4.03 0.07 1.64
N CYS A 4 4.52 -1.16 1.80
CA CYS A 4 5.15 -1.63 3.03
C CYS A 4 6.38 -0.80 3.41
N ASP A 5 7.24 -0.47 2.44
CA ASP A 5 8.40 0.38 2.67
C ASP A 5 7.97 1.81 3.01
N ALA A 6 6.90 2.31 2.40
CA ALA A 6 6.37 3.64 2.72
C ALA A 6 5.91 3.76 4.18
N VAL A 7 5.16 2.77 4.67
CA VAL A 7 4.74 2.70 6.08
C VAL A 7 5.95 2.59 7.02
N ALA A 8 6.94 1.75 6.66
CA ALA A 8 8.17 1.61 7.44
C ALA A 8 8.98 2.93 7.50
N VAL A 9 9.10 3.65 6.38
CA VAL A 9 9.76 4.96 6.35
C VAL A 9 9.01 5.98 7.20
N ALA A 10 7.68 6.02 7.14
CA ALA A 10 6.89 6.89 8.00
C ALA A 10 7.12 6.59 9.50
N LYS A 11 7.23 5.30 9.88
CA LYS A 11 7.58 4.88 11.24
C LYS A 11 8.98 5.35 11.65
N ILE A 12 9.98 5.14 10.80
CA ILE A 12 11.38 5.55 11.04
C ILE A 12 11.47 7.07 11.26
N LEU A 13 10.74 7.84 10.45
CA LEU A 13 10.73 9.30 10.52
C LEU A 13 9.85 9.85 11.65
N ASN A 14 9.10 8.98 12.34
CA ASN A 14 8.04 9.37 13.27
C ASN A 14 7.10 10.43 12.67
N ALA A 15 6.65 10.18 11.45
CA ALA A 15 5.85 11.10 10.64
C ALA A 15 4.46 10.50 10.35
N THR A 16 3.51 11.38 10.01
CA THR A 16 2.20 10.95 9.52
C THR A 16 2.30 10.58 8.04
N LEU A 17 1.78 9.41 7.69
CA LEU A 17 1.65 8.94 6.31
C LEU A 17 0.37 9.51 5.70
N VAL A 18 0.47 10.13 4.53
CA VAL A 18 -0.71 10.40 3.69
C VAL A 18 -0.94 9.19 2.80
N ILE A 19 -2.21 8.81 2.58
CA ILE A 19 -2.56 7.72 1.66
C ILE A 19 -1.87 7.93 0.31
N PRO A 20 -1.08 6.96 -0.17
CA PRO A 20 -0.25 7.15 -1.35
C PRO A 20 -1.09 7.15 -2.62
N HIS A 21 -0.75 8.03 -3.56
CA HIS A 21 -1.31 7.98 -4.91
C HIS A 21 -0.58 6.92 -5.74
N LEU A 22 -1.35 5.97 -6.29
CA LEU A 22 -0.81 4.96 -7.21
C LEU A 22 -0.41 5.64 -8.54
N GLU A 23 0.84 5.40 -9.00
CA GLU A 23 1.26 5.89 -10.31
C GLU A 23 0.70 5.02 -11.43
N VAL A 24 0.22 5.68 -12.48
CA VAL A 24 -0.29 5.03 -13.70
C VAL A 24 0.86 4.34 -14.41
N ASN A 25 0.74 3.02 -14.58
CA ASN A 25 1.72 2.25 -15.33
C ASN A 25 1.49 2.43 -16.84
N PRO A 26 2.53 2.77 -17.64
CA PRO A 26 2.36 3.05 -19.07
C PRO A 26 1.89 1.85 -19.91
N VAL A 27 2.05 0.62 -19.43
CA VAL A 27 1.65 -0.60 -20.14
C VAL A 27 0.17 -0.93 -19.93
N TRP A 28 -0.30 -0.81 -18.69
CA TRP A 28 -1.64 -1.24 -18.29
C TRP A 28 -2.63 -0.09 -18.19
N GLN A 29 -2.12 1.15 -18.18
CA GLN A 29 -2.89 2.39 -18.10
C GLN A 29 -3.93 2.38 -16.98
N ASP A 30 -3.63 1.65 -15.91
CA ASP A 30 -4.49 1.54 -14.76
C ASP A 30 -4.47 2.86 -14.00
N THR A 31 -5.64 3.48 -13.92
CA THR A 31 -5.87 4.78 -13.28
C THR A 31 -6.53 4.62 -11.92
N SER A 32 -6.69 3.39 -11.44
CA SER A 32 -7.37 3.11 -10.18
C SER A 32 -6.70 3.83 -9.02
N SER A 33 -7.50 4.48 -8.18
CA SER A 33 -7.02 5.11 -6.96
C SER A 33 -6.70 4.06 -5.89
N PHE A 34 -6.06 4.49 -4.80
CA PHE A 34 -5.75 3.58 -3.70
C PHE A 34 -7.02 3.02 -3.05
N ASP A 35 -8.06 3.83 -2.90
CA ASP A 35 -9.34 3.46 -2.30
C ASP A 35 -10.25 2.61 -3.20
N GLU A 36 -10.03 2.65 -4.52
CA GLU A 36 -10.68 1.73 -5.45
C GLU A 36 -10.09 0.32 -5.39
N VAL A 37 -8.85 0.17 -4.91
CA VAL A 37 -8.16 -1.13 -4.82
C VAL A 37 -8.17 -1.68 -3.40
N PHE A 38 -7.90 -0.85 -2.40
CA PHE A 38 -7.73 -1.26 -1.00
C PHE A 38 -8.76 -0.62 -0.07
N ASP A 39 -9.17 -1.37 0.94
CA ASP A 39 -10.02 -0.86 2.02
C ASP A 39 -9.21 0.10 2.91
N VAL A 40 -9.36 1.41 2.64
CA VAL A 40 -8.63 2.48 3.33
C VAL A 40 -8.96 2.54 4.81
N GLU A 41 -10.21 2.30 5.19
CA GLU A 41 -10.61 2.39 6.59
C GLU A 41 -9.99 1.25 7.39
N HIS A 42 -10.02 0.03 6.83
CA HIS A 42 -9.30 -1.11 7.38
C HIS A 42 -7.79 -0.84 7.47
N PHE A 43 -7.19 -0.26 6.42
CA PHE A 43 -5.77 0.07 6.40
C PHE A 43 -5.37 1.03 7.53
N ILE A 44 -6.10 2.14 7.71
CA ILE A 44 -5.88 3.12 8.78
C ILE A 44 -6.06 2.44 10.14
N GLN A 45 -7.14 1.69 10.32
CA GLN A 45 -7.47 1.06 11.60
C GLN A 45 -6.44 0.01 12.04
N ILE A 46 -5.90 -0.78 11.11
CA ILE A 46 -4.89 -1.79 11.42
C ILE A 46 -3.55 -1.15 11.82
N LEU A 47 -3.23 0.03 11.27
CA LEU A 47 -1.95 0.71 11.48
C LEU A 47 -1.97 1.78 12.58
N LYS A 48 -3.14 2.10 13.15
CA LYS A 48 -3.31 3.18 14.14
C LYS A 48 -2.34 3.16 15.32
N ASP A 49 -1.94 1.97 15.77
CA ASP A 49 -1.04 1.77 16.92
C ASP A 49 0.45 1.80 16.49
N ASP A 50 0.71 1.70 15.19
CA ASP A 50 2.06 1.72 14.61
C ASP A 50 2.43 3.11 14.10
N ILE A 51 1.58 3.72 13.26
CA ILE A 51 1.80 5.04 12.65
C ILE A 51 0.48 5.81 12.50
N SER A 52 0.57 7.13 12.43
CA SER A 52 -0.55 7.96 12.01
C SER A 52 -0.70 7.92 10.49
N VAL A 53 -1.93 7.68 10.01
CA VAL A 53 -2.27 7.66 8.59
C VAL A 53 -3.45 8.58 8.35
N VAL A 54 -3.35 9.48 7.38
CA VAL A 54 -4.43 10.39 6.97
C VAL A 54 -4.76 10.20 5.50
N ARG A 55 -6.05 10.38 5.16
CA ARG A 55 -6.53 10.27 3.78
C ARG A 55 -5.99 11.41 2.91
N ASP A 56 -6.16 12.62 3.41
CA ASP A 56 -5.86 13.85 2.69
C ASP A 56 -4.93 14.75 3.50
N LEU A 57 -4.21 15.60 2.77
CA LEU A 57 -3.40 16.65 3.38
C LEU A 57 -4.28 17.73 4.03
N PRO A 58 -3.85 18.31 5.16
CA PRO A 58 -4.47 19.50 5.71
C PRO A 58 -4.48 20.66 4.70
N SER A 59 -5.41 21.60 4.85
CA SER A 59 -5.60 22.72 3.92
C SER A 59 -4.34 23.57 3.73
N GLU A 60 -3.49 23.69 4.75
CA GLU A 60 -2.20 24.41 4.70
C GLU A 60 -1.19 23.77 3.72
N TYR A 61 -1.34 22.47 3.44
CA TYR A 61 -0.53 21.71 2.49
C TYR A 61 -1.30 21.33 1.23
N SER A 62 -2.48 21.91 0.98
CA SER A 62 -3.29 21.63 -0.22
C SER A 62 -2.55 21.90 -1.55
N TRP A 63 -1.52 22.76 -1.53
CA TRP A 63 -0.65 23.03 -2.68
C TRP A 63 0.26 21.84 -3.05
N SER A 64 0.46 20.89 -2.14
CA SER A 64 1.40 19.78 -2.27
C SER A 64 0.80 18.59 -3.03
N THR A 65 0.31 18.86 -4.25
CA THR A 65 -0.33 17.84 -5.10
C THR A 65 0.67 17.09 -5.97
N ARG A 66 0.20 16.03 -6.64
CA ARG A 66 0.99 15.29 -7.62
C ARG A 66 1.50 16.20 -8.75
N GLU A 67 0.66 17.08 -9.25
CA GLU A 67 0.94 18.03 -10.34
C GLU A 67 2.01 19.04 -9.90
N TYR A 68 1.94 19.50 -8.65
CA TYR A 68 2.93 20.38 -8.06
C TYR A 68 4.34 19.77 -8.09
N TYR A 69 4.43 18.46 -7.84
CA TYR A 69 5.68 17.72 -7.87
C TYR A 69 6.12 17.29 -9.27
N ALA A 70 5.20 17.14 -10.22
CA ALA A 70 5.50 16.73 -11.59
C ALA A 70 6.16 17.85 -12.42
N THR A 71 5.88 19.11 -12.11
CA THR A 71 6.23 20.27 -12.96
C THR A 71 7.64 20.80 -12.77
N ALA A 72 8.26 20.63 -11.60
CA ALA A 72 9.59 21.17 -11.32
C ALA A 72 10.32 20.40 -10.20
N ILE A 73 11.62 20.70 -10.05
CA ILE A 73 12.40 20.29 -8.88
C ILE A 73 11.93 21.16 -7.69
N ARG A 74 11.52 20.51 -6.61
CA ARG A 74 11.01 21.16 -5.40
C ARG A 74 11.88 20.76 -4.22
N ALA A 75 12.16 21.70 -3.32
CA ALA A 75 12.89 21.40 -2.08
C ALA A 75 12.18 20.36 -1.21
N THR A 76 10.85 20.30 -1.28
CA THR A 76 10.02 19.31 -0.58
C THR A 76 9.93 17.96 -1.31
N ARG A 77 10.55 17.79 -2.49
CA ARG A 77 10.55 16.54 -3.25
C ARG A 77 11.91 15.86 -3.20
N ILE A 78 11.96 14.68 -2.60
CA ILE A 78 13.18 13.89 -2.42
C ILE A 78 13.19 12.75 -3.44
N LYS A 79 14.12 12.83 -4.40
CA LYS A 79 14.35 11.81 -5.44
C LYS A 79 15.67 11.07 -5.32
N THR A 80 16.51 11.51 -4.39
CA THR A 80 17.92 11.12 -4.30
C THR A 80 18.15 9.89 -3.43
N ALA A 81 17.07 9.28 -2.91
CA ALA A 81 17.18 8.06 -2.11
C ALA A 81 17.90 6.96 -2.90
N PRO A 82 19.07 6.47 -2.43
CA PRO A 82 19.77 5.38 -3.11
C PRO A 82 18.93 4.09 -3.07
N VAL A 83 19.23 3.17 -3.98
CA VAL A 83 18.64 1.82 -3.90
C VAL A 83 19.16 1.17 -2.63
N HIS A 84 18.28 0.56 -1.83
CA HIS A 84 18.63 0.04 -0.50
C HIS A 84 19.26 1.08 0.45
N ALA A 85 18.74 2.31 0.45
CA ALA A 85 19.03 3.32 1.46
C ALA A 85 18.78 2.79 2.88
N SER A 86 19.73 3.06 3.78
CA SER A 86 19.60 2.73 5.20
C SER A 86 18.54 3.60 5.88
N ALA A 87 18.05 3.16 7.05
CA ALA A 87 17.17 3.97 7.88
C ALA A 87 17.80 5.33 8.24
N ASN A 88 19.11 5.34 8.53
CA ASN A 88 19.86 6.57 8.81
C ASN A 88 19.87 7.55 7.64
N TRP A 89 19.93 7.06 6.40
CA TRP A 89 19.86 7.95 5.24
C TRP A 89 18.55 8.74 5.23
N TYR A 90 17.41 8.10 5.55
CA TYR A 90 16.12 8.78 5.65
C TYR A 90 16.12 9.80 6.80
N LEU A 91 16.70 9.46 7.95
CA LEU A 91 16.83 10.39 9.07
C LEU A 91 17.66 11.63 8.69
N GLU A 92 18.79 11.43 8.02
CA GLU A 92 19.72 12.52 7.66
C GLU A 92 19.19 13.39 6.51
N ASN A 93 18.43 12.83 5.57
CA ASN A 93 18.05 13.54 4.34
C ASN A 93 16.58 13.98 4.30
N VAL A 94 15.69 13.31 5.02
CA VAL A 94 14.25 13.62 5.00
C VAL A 94 13.82 14.42 6.21
N VAL A 95 14.33 14.11 7.41
CA VAL A 95 13.95 14.85 8.63
C VAL A 95 14.23 16.35 8.52
N PRO A 96 15.36 16.83 7.96
CA PRO A 96 15.57 18.27 7.79
C PRO A 96 14.53 18.94 6.89
N VAL A 97 14.08 18.24 5.85
CA VAL A 97 13.02 18.74 4.94
C VAL A 97 11.69 18.81 5.69
N LEU A 98 11.34 17.76 6.44
CA LEU A 98 10.14 17.74 7.28
C LEU A 98 10.16 18.83 8.36
N GLN A 99 11.31 19.13 8.97
CA GLN A 99 11.43 20.19 9.95
C GLN A 99 11.31 21.59 9.32
N SER A 100 11.82 21.76 8.10
CA SER A 100 11.83 23.07 7.42
C SER A 100 10.49 23.42 6.78
N TYR A 101 9.80 22.43 6.21
CA TYR A 101 8.58 22.66 5.41
C TYR A 101 7.33 22.00 5.99
N GLY A 102 7.46 21.13 7.00
CA GLY A 102 6.37 20.33 7.56
C GLY A 102 5.93 19.14 6.70
N ILE A 103 6.34 19.10 5.43
CA ILE A 103 5.96 18.07 4.45
C ILE A 103 7.13 17.66 3.57
N ALA A 104 7.18 16.37 3.23
CA ALA A 104 8.14 15.83 2.27
C ALA A 104 7.46 14.78 1.37
N ALA A 105 7.70 14.91 0.07
CA ALA A 105 7.30 13.93 -0.93
C ALA A 105 8.52 13.12 -1.39
N ILE A 106 8.51 11.83 -1.12
CA ILE A 106 9.59 10.89 -1.42
C ILE A 106 9.16 10.05 -2.62
N ALA A 107 9.91 10.12 -3.72
CA ALA A 107 9.64 9.32 -4.91
C ALA A 107 10.91 9.13 -5.75
N PRO A 108 11.17 7.93 -6.30
CA PRO A 108 10.41 6.68 -6.12
C PRO A 108 10.70 6.04 -4.76
N PHE A 109 9.75 5.34 -4.13
CA PHE A 109 10.04 4.63 -2.87
C PHE A 109 10.31 3.12 -3.07
N SER A 110 9.88 2.52 -4.19
CA SER A 110 9.98 1.07 -4.39
C SER A 110 11.42 0.59 -4.34
N HIS A 111 11.71 -0.39 -3.47
CA HIS A 111 13.05 -0.98 -3.27
C HIS A 111 14.13 0.01 -2.78
N ARG A 112 13.71 1.16 -2.24
CA ARG A 112 14.65 2.16 -1.72
C ARG A 112 14.98 1.97 -0.25
N LEU A 113 14.12 1.39 0.57
CA LEU A 113 14.48 1.10 1.96
C LEU A 113 15.22 -0.25 2.05
N ALA A 114 16.40 -0.25 2.67
CA ALA A 114 17.20 -1.45 2.89
C ALA A 114 16.41 -2.56 3.60
N PHE A 115 16.72 -3.80 3.26
CA PHE A 115 16.17 -4.97 3.95
C PHE A 115 17.12 -5.41 5.08
N ASP A 116 18.42 -5.38 4.82
CA ASP A 116 19.44 -5.85 5.75
C ASP A 116 19.64 -4.87 6.91
N ASN A 117 20.02 -5.41 8.07
CA ASN A 117 20.30 -4.65 9.29
C ASN A 117 19.12 -3.77 9.77
N MET A 118 17.89 -4.16 9.43
CA MET A 118 16.68 -3.53 9.91
C MET A 118 16.21 -4.19 11.21
N THR A 119 15.68 -3.38 12.13
CA THR A 119 15.15 -3.88 13.39
C THR A 119 13.93 -4.78 13.19
N GLU A 120 13.72 -5.71 14.12
CA GLU A 120 12.68 -6.73 14.00
C GLU A 120 11.26 -6.13 13.96
N ASP A 121 11.02 -5.06 14.71
CA ASP A 121 9.77 -4.31 14.73
C ASP A 121 9.42 -3.72 13.35
N ILE A 122 10.40 -3.14 12.64
CA ILE A 122 10.16 -2.60 11.29
C ILE A 122 9.88 -3.72 10.28
N GLN A 123 10.57 -4.85 10.39
CA GLN A 123 10.30 -6.00 9.52
C GLN A 123 8.93 -6.61 9.81
N ARG A 124 8.54 -6.74 11.09
CA ARG A 124 7.19 -7.15 11.50
C ARG A 124 6.14 -6.17 10.97
N LEU A 125 6.40 -4.86 11.01
CA LEU A 125 5.51 -3.85 10.47
C LEU A 125 5.33 -4.00 8.95
N ARG A 126 6.42 -4.20 8.19
CA ARG A 126 6.34 -4.48 6.74
C ARG A 126 5.47 -5.70 6.44
N CYS A 127 5.63 -6.79 7.21
CA CYS A 127 4.81 -7.99 7.10
C CYS A 127 3.34 -7.72 7.45
N LYS A 128 3.07 -7.03 8.57
CA LYS A 128 1.73 -6.62 8.99
C LYS A 128 1.03 -5.81 7.90
N VAL A 129 1.73 -4.85 7.31
CA VAL A 129 1.20 -4.05 6.19
C VAL A 129 0.85 -4.94 5.01
N ASN A 130 1.77 -5.82 4.60
CA ASN A 130 1.60 -6.63 3.40
C ASN A 130 0.47 -7.67 3.52
N PHE A 131 0.27 -8.26 4.70
CA PHE A 131 -0.63 -9.40 4.88
C PHE A 131 -1.91 -9.08 5.66
N GLN A 132 -1.93 -7.99 6.42
CA GLN A 132 -3.07 -7.64 7.25
C GLN A 132 -3.68 -6.29 6.87
N ALA A 133 -2.86 -5.24 6.69
CA ALA A 133 -3.38 -3.90 6.43
C ALA A 133 -3.85 -3.70 4.99
N LEU A 134 -3.12 -4.23 4.00
CA LEU A 134 -3.48 -4.15 2.58
C LEU A 134 -4.54 -5.19 2.22
N LYS A 135 -5.78 -4.89 2.59
CA LYS A 135 -6.96 -5.68 2.24
C LYS A 135 -7.61 -5.10 0.99
N PHE A 136 -7.89 -5.93 -0.01
CA PHE A 136 -8.63 -5.49 -1.18
C PHE A 136 -10.07 -5.11 -0.83
N VAL A 137 -10.65 -4.20 -1.61
CA VAL A 137 -12.07 -3.86 -1.50
C VAL A 137 -12.96 -5.09 -1.82
N PRO A 138 -14.20 -5.15 -1.28
CA PRO A 138 -15.04 -6.35 -1.34
C PRO A 138 -15.25 -6.89 -2.76
N HIS A 139 -15.50 -6.01 -3.73
CA HIS A 139 -15.79 -6.45 -5.11
C HIS A 139 -14.59 -7.16 -5.78
N ILE A 140 -13.34 -6.78 -5.44
CA ILE A 140 -12.14 -7.46 -5.93
C ILE A 140 -12.01 -8.83 -5.26
N ILE A 141 -12.29 -8.91 -3.96
CA ILE A 141 -12.26 -10.18 -3.20
C ILE A 141 -13.31 -11.15 -3.78
N GLU A 142 -14.55 -10.71 -3.95
CA GLU A 142 -15.66 -11.51 -4.49
C GLU A 142 -15.35 -12.01 -5.90
N LEU A 143 -14.78 -11.16 -6.76
CA LEU A 143 -14.32 -11.56 -8.09
C LEU A 143 -13.24 -12.64 -8.00
N GLY A 144 -12.25 -12.46 -7.12
CA GLY A 144 -11.19 -13.44 -6.87
C GLY A 144 -11.73 -14.79 -6.39
N GLU A 145 -12.65 -14.77 -5.43
CA GLU A 145 -13.31 -15.97 -4.92
C GLU A 145 -14.13 -16.67 -6.00
N ALA A 146 -14.88 -15.92 -6.81
CA ALA A 146 -15.64 -16.47 -7.93
C ALA A 146 -14.73 -17.14 -8.97
N LEU A 147 -13.57 -16.56 -9.27
CA LEU A 147 -12.56 -17.17 -10.15
C LEU A 147 -11.98 -18.45 -9.55
N VAL A 148 -11.56 -18.41 -8.29
CA VAL A 148 -11.02 -19.58 -7.59
C VAL A 148 -12.06 -20.70 -7.53
N LYS A 149 -13.32 -20.38 -7.25
CA LYS A 149 -14.43 -21.35 -7.22
C LYS A 149 -14.61 -22.03 -8.58
N ARG A 150 -14.56 -21.27 -9.69
CA ARG A 150 -14.66 -21.82 -11.05
C ARG A 150 -13.46 -22.68 -11.44
N LEU A 151 -12.26 -22.31 -11.01
CA LEU A 151 -11.04 -23.10 -11.28
C LEU A 151 -10.99 -24.40 -10.48
N ARG A 152 -11.51 -24.39 -9.24
CA ARG A 152 -11.59 -25.58 -8.38
C ARG A 152 -12.70 -26.54 -8.80
N ASN A 153 -13.82 -26.00 -9.25
CA ASN A 153 -14.97 -26.75 -9.74
C ASN A 153 -15.23 -26.38 -11.20
N PRO A 154 -14.40 -26.89 -12.15
CA PRO A 154 -14.66 -26.67 -13.55
C PRO A 154 -16.06 -27.21 -13.85
N VAL A 155 -16.89 -26.38 -14.50
CA VAL A 155 -18.18 -26.84 -15.00
C VAL A 155 -17.86 -27.97 -15.97
N LEU A 156 -18.11 -29.21 -15.57
CA LEU A 156 -18.21 -30.32 -16.49
C LEU A 156 -19.40 -29.98 -17.39
N ALA A 157 -19.11 -29.25 -18.47
CA ALA A 157 -20.06 -29.05 -19.53
C ALA A 157 -20.52 -30.43 -19.95
N ASN A 158 -21.83 -30.66 -19.84
CA ASN A 158 -22.58 -31.80 -20.36
C ASN A 158 -21.83 -32.50 -21.48
N THR A 159 -21.05 -33.50 -21.12
CA THR A 159 -20.79 -34.65 -21.98
C THR A 159 -21.61 -35.73 -21.32
N GLU A 160 -22.92 -35.69 -21.57
CA GLU A 160 -23.71 -36.90 -21.45
C GLU A 160 -22.96 -37.99 -22.25
N GLU A 161 -22.86 -39.18 -21.68
CA GLU A 161 -22.43 -40.41 -22.37
C GLU A 161 -20.91 -40.72 -22.44
N TYR A 162 -20.21 -40.81 -21.29
CA TYR A 162 -19.01 -41.69 -21.27
C TYR A 162 -18.64 -42.41 -19.96
N LEU A 163 -19.15 -42.04 -18.78
CA LEU A 163 -18.70 -42.69 -17.53
C LEU A 163 -19.84 -43.32 -16.74
N ARG A 164 -20.54 -44.28 -17.35
CA ARG A 164 -21.44 -45.19 -16.62
C ARG A 164 -20.77 -46.47 -16.11
N GLU A 165 -19.47 -46.63 -16.31
CA GLU A 165 -18.75 -47.79 -15.80
C GLU A 165 -17.39 -47.36 -15.26
N VAL A 166 -17.33 -46.91 -13.99
CA VAL A 166 -16.40 -47.44 -12.96
C VAL A 166 -16.96 -47.04 -11.59
N VAL A 167 -17.70 -47.99 -11.00
CA VAL A 167 -17.81 -48.35 -9.58
C VAL A 167 -17.01 -47.50 -8.57
N ASP A 168 -17.78 -46.79 -7.74
CA ASP A 168 -17.81 -46.82 -6.26
C ASP A 168 -16.65 -46.32 -5.38
N GLU A 169 -17.07 -45.68 -4.29
CA GLU A 169 -16.34 -45.29 -3.06
C GLU A 169 -14.98 -44.57 -3.17
N HIS A 170 -15.04 -43.23 -3.18
CA HIS A 170 -14.29 -42.32 -2.27
C HIS A 170 -14.32 -40.91 -2.86
N VAL A 171 -15.40 -40.16 -2.63
CA VAL A 171 -15.36 -38.70 -2.82
C VAL A 171 -14.59 -38.11 -1.65
N LYS A 172 -13.26 -38.24 -1.70
CA LYS A 172 -12.37 -37.34 -0.97
C LYS A 172 -12.53 -35.96 -1.58
N ASP A 173 -12.74 -34.98 -0.72
CA ASP A 173 -12.62 -33.55 -0.98
C ASP A 173 -11.41 -33.26 -1.87
N GLY A 174 -11.64 -33.27 -3.18
CA GLY A 174 -10.61 -33.32 -4.19
C GLY A 174 -10.28 -31.91 -4.61
N SER A 175 -9.28 -31.30 -3.97
CA SER A 175 -8.69 -30.05 -4.42
C SER A 175 -8.36 -30.14 -5.92
N GLY A 176 -9.10 -29.42 -6.78
CA GLY A 176 -8.78 -29.33 -8.20
C GLY A 176 -7.31 -28.93 -8.40
N LYS A 177 -6.59 -29.57 -9.33
CA LYS A 177 -5.19 -29.28 -9.62
C LYS A 177 -5.11 -28.10 -10.59
N TYR A 178 -4.81 -26.90 -10.09
CA TYR A 178 -4.54 -25.71 -10.91
C TYR A 178 -3.10 -25.23 -10.68
N GLY A 179 -2.45 -24.82 -11.76
CA GLY A 179 -1.14 -24.16 -11.70
C GLY A 179 -1.30 -22.66 -11.46
N LEU A 180 -0.68 -22.15 -10.40
CA LEU A 180 -0.58 -20.71 -10.16
C LEU A 180 0.72 -20.19 -10.78
N ILE A 181 0.62 -19.45 -11.88
CA ILE A 181 1.75 -18.71 -12.43
C ILE A 181 1.67 -17.28 -11.91
N ARG A 182 2.57 -16.94 -10.99
CA ARG A 182 2.72 -15.56 -10.50
C ARG A 182 3.80 -14.86 -11.33
N ILE A 183 3.38 -14.05 -12.28
CA ILE A 183 4.29 -13.17 -13.02
C ILE A 183 4.63 -11.99 -12.10
N TRP A 184 5.90 -11.88 -11.69
CA TRP A 184 6.36 -10.74 -10.89
C TRP A 184 6.21 -9.46 -11.71
N ARG A 185 5.22 -8.64 -11.35
CA ARG A 185 4.95 -7.36 -11.98
C ARG A 185 5.59 -6.25 -11.15
N HIS A 186 6.35 -5.40 -11.81
CA HIS A 186 6.86 -4.17 -11.23
C HIS A 186 5.69 -3.18 -11.12
N ILE A 187 5.04 -3.13 -9.95
CA ILE A 187 4.14 -2.01 -9.63
C ILE A 187 5.06 -0.78 -9.47
N GLN A 188 4.94 0.14 -10.43
CA GLN A 188 5.73 1.37 -10.55
C GLN A 188 5.26 2.40 -9.49
N PRO A 189 6.11 3.39 -9.14
CA PRO A 189 6.25 3.88 -7.78
C PRO A 189 5.13 4.85 -7.39
N ALA A 190 4.49 4.64 -6.25
CA ALA A 190 3.64 5.70 -5.70
C ALA A 190 4.51 6.86 -5.17
N ILE A 191 3.97 8.08 -5.15
CA ILE A 191 4.60 9.19 -4.42
C ILE A 191 4.21 9.01 -2.96
N LEU A 192 5.21 8.81 -2.10
CA LEU A 192 5.02 8.82 -0.67
C LEU A 192 5.04 10.25 -0.18
N VAL A 193 3.92 10.72 0.37
CA VAL A 193 3.89 12.00 1.07
C VAL A 193 3.85 11.72 2.57
N VAL A 194 4.83 12.26 3.28
CA VAL A 194 4.89 12.24 4.73
C VAL A 194 4.82 13.67 5.25
N ALA A 195 4.07 13.88 6.33
CA ALA A 195 3.90 15.17 6.96
C ALA A 195 4.15 15.07 8.47
N LYS A 196 4.77 16.10 9.04
CA LYS A 196 4.92 16.23 10.49
C LYS A 196 3.79 17.07 11.05
N LEU A 197 2.66 16.42 11.30
CA LEU A 197 1.47 17.03 11.88
C LEU A 197 1.62 17.05 13.41
N ASN A 198 2.25 18.08 13.98
CA ASN A 198 2.28 18.23 15.43
C ASN A 198 0.85 18.58 15.93
N ASP A 199 0.30 17.80 16.88
CA ASP A 199 -0.94 18.10 17.65
C ASP A 199 -2.31 18.00 16.94
N TRP A 200 -2.51 17.09 15.98
CA TRP A 200 -3.81 16.90 15.33
C TRP A 200 -4.48 15.59 15.78
N HIS A 201 -5.65 15.68 16.41
CA HIS A 201 -6.46 14.51 16.77
C HIS A 201 -7.42 14.16 15.62
N TRP A 202 -7.34 12.92 15.13
CA TRP A 202 -8.35 12.35 14.24
C TRP A 202 -9.66 12.14 15.02
N GLN A 203 -10.68 12.93 14.72
CA GLN A 203 -12.05 12.66 15.18
C GLN A 203 -12.80 11.88 14.10
N ASN A 204 -13.62 10.91 14.51
CA ASN A 204 -14.43 9.97 13.70
C ASN A 204 -15.41 10.61 12.69
N THR A 205 -15.27 11.90 12.39
CA THR A 205 -16.06 12.68 11.45
C THR A 205 -15.41 12.83 10.08
N GLY A 206 -14.26 12.17 9.82
CA GLY A 206 -13.56 12.26 8.52
C GLY A 206 -12.98 13.64 8.22
N LYS A 207 -12.70 14.45 9.25
CA LYS A 207 -12.12 15.79 9.12
C LYS A 207 -11.00 15.99 10.15
N CYS A 208 -9.86 16.48 9.67
CA CYS A 208 -8.73 16.88 10.50
C CYS A 208 -8.97 18.30 11.05
N TYR A 209 -8.95 18.48 12.36
CA TYR A 209 -9.09 19.78 13.03
C TYR A 209 -7.86 20.09 13.88
N GLY A 210 -7.43 21.35 13.85
CA GLY A 210 -6.25 21.83 14.56
C GLY A 210 -6.58 22.21 15.97
N LYS A 211 -5.63 21.99 16.89
CA LYS A 211 -5.68 22.69 18.17
C LYS A 211 -5.60 24.19 17.89
N GLY A 212 -6.71 24.89 18.11
CA GLY A 212 -6.70 26.34 18.21
C GLY A 212 -5.73 26.75 19.32
N GLY A 213 -4.71 27.53 18.97
CA GLY A 213 -3.73 28.05 19.91
C GLY A 213 -4.41 28.86 21.01
N SER A 214 -3.99 28.61 22.25
CA SER A 214 -4.25 29.48 23.40
C SER A 214 -3.15 30.53 23.51
#